data_AF-A0A183J742-F1
#
_entry.id   AF-A0A183J742-F1
#
_cell.length_a   1.000
_cell.length_b   1.000
_cell.length_c   1.000
_cell.angle_alpha   90.00
_cell.angle_beta   90.00
_cell.angle_gamma   90.00
#
_symmetry.space_group_name_H-M   'P 1'
#
loop_
_entity.id
_entity.type
_entity.pdbx_description
1 polymer ?
#
loop_
_entity_poly.entity_id
_entity_poly.type
_entity_poly.pdbx_seq_one_letter_code
_entity_poly.pdbx_strand_id
1 'polypeptide(L)'
;MQTYALISTCTRFELVNIINGKRKMLLATNCNKSVRGNIADVYGISQLNSLREFVQVAPDGDTLREFGVSSSDVKSAFRLRSQVRWFELRMAWKQVAVYSRAICRGTQGGIQSSGESES
;
A
#
# COMPACT_ATOMS: atom_id res chain seq x y z
N MET A 1 2.41 -5.40 -15.61
CA MET A 1 2.33 -6.86 -15.43
C MET A 1 3.03 -7.35 -14.16
N GLN A 2 4.30 -7.00 -13.92
CA GLN A 2 5.03 -7.40 -12.70
C GLN A 2 4.25 -7.10 -11.40
N THR A 3 3.66 -5.90 -11.26
CA THR A 3 2.86 -5.54 -10.08
C THR A 3 1.71 -6.52 -9.81
N TYR A 4 0.96 -6.92 -10.84
CA TYR A 4 -0.13 -7.87 -10.72
C TYR A 4 0.37 -9.26 -10.30
N ALA A 5 1.48 -9.72 -10.88
CA ALA A 5 2.10 -10.98 -10.51
C ALA A 5 2.56 -11.01 -9.03
N LEU A 6 2.90 -9.86 -8.46
CA LEU A 6 3.29 -9.75 -7.05
C LEU A 6 2.08 -9.79 -6.10
N ILE A 7 1.05 -8.98 -6.37
CA ILE A 7 -0.10 -8.81 -5.44
C ILE A 7 -1.11 -9.95 -5.54
N SER A 8 -1.23 -10.60 -6.69
CA SER A 8 -2.19 -11.68 -6.92
C SER A 8 -1.63 -13.00 -6.41
N THR A 9 -1.83 -13.25 -5.11
CA THR A 9 -1.51 -14.54 -4.49
C THR A 9 -2.41 -15.66 -5.02
N CYS A 10 -1.95 -16.91 -4.93
CA CYS A 10 -2.66 -18.10 -5.40
C CYS A 10 -2.98 -18.10 -6.90
N THR A 11 -2.31 -17.26 -7.70
CA THR A 11 -2.47 -17.19 -9.15
C THR A 11 -1.12 -17.39 -9.84
N ARG A 12 -1.12 -18.18 -10.91
CA ARG A 12 0.06 -18.42 -11.77
C ARG A 12 0.03 -17.42 -12.91
N PHE A 13 1.09 -16.63 -12.99
CA PHE A 13 1.36 -15.77 -14.14
C PHE A 13 2.55 -16.34 -14.90
N GLU A 14 2.45 -16.33 -16.23
CA GLU A 14 3.58 -16.62 -17.10
C GLU A 14 3.63 -15.57 -18.20
N LEU A 15 4.79 -14.95 -18.36
CA LEU A 15 5.07 -14.03 -19.44
C LEU A 15 6.21 -14.60 -20.26
N VAL A 16 5.91 -15.00 -21.48
CA VAL A 16 6.88 -15.55 -22.42
C VAL A 16 7.00 -14.61 -23.60
N ASN A 17 8.23 -14.27 -23.97
CA ASN A 17 8.52 -13.58 -25.21
C ASN A 17 9.00 -14.58 -26.26
N ILE A 18 8.44 -14.53 -27.46
CA ILE A 18 8.82 -15.40 -28.56
C ILE A 18 9.53 -14.55 -29.60
N ILE A 19 10.85 -14.75 -29.73
CA ILE A 19 11.66 -14.05 -30.73
C ILE A 19 12.24 -15.10 -31.66
N ASN A 20 11.94 -14.99 -32.97
CA ASN A 20 12.42 -15.91 -34.00
C ASN A 20 12.16 -17.39 -33.66
N GLY A 21 10.96 -17.70 -33.17
CA GLY A 21 10.55 -19.05 -32.79
C GLY A 21 11.13 -19.58 -31.47
N LYS A 22 12.07 -18.87 -30.83
CA LYS A 22 12.61 -19.25 -29.52
C LYS A 22 11.80 -18.60 -28.40
N ARG A 23 11.35 -19.42 -27.45
CA ARG A 23 10.62 -18.97 -26.26
C ARG A 23 11.61 -18.53 -25.17
N LYS A 24 11.49 -17.29 -24.71
CA LYS A 24 12.22 -16.73 -23.57
C LYS A 24 11.23 -16.43 -22.45
N MET A 25 11.37 -17.10 -21.31
CA MET A 25 10.59 -16.78 -20.12
C MET A 25 11.05 -15.42 -19.57
N LEU A 26 10.12 -14.49 -19.40
CA LEU A 26 10.37 -13.16 -18.83
C LEU A 26 9.94 -13.08 -17.37
N LEU A 27 8.86 -13.78 -17.00
CA LEU A 27 8.31 -13.80 -15.65
C LEU A 27 7.48 -15.06 -15.46
N ALA A 28 7.60 -15.68 -14.29
CA ALA A 28 6.71 -16.73 -13.84
C ALA A 28 6.39 -16.56 -12.35
N THR A 29 5.20 -16.97 -11.91
CA THR A 29 4.86 -17.12 -10.48
C THR A 29 4.22 -18.48 -10.23
N ASN A 30 4.50 -19.09 -9.09
CA ASN A 30 4.09 -20.47 -8.77
C ASN A 30 2.87 -20.54 -7.84
N CYS A 31 1.83 -19.73 -8.09
CA CYS A 31 0.61 -19.71 -7.26
C CYS A 31 0.89 -19.57 -5.75
N ASN A 32 1.90 -18.78 -5.34
CA ASN A 32 2.27 -18.69 -3.93
C ASN A 32 1.14 -18.10 -3.09
N LYS A 33 1.01 -18.58 -1.86
CA LYS A 33 0.04 -18.06 -0.86
C LYS A 33 0.44 -16.71 -0.26
N SER A 34 1.63 -16.21 -0.58
CA SER A 34 2.16 -14.95 -0.03
C SER A 34 2.81 -14.11 -1.10
N VAL A 35 2.71 -12.79 -0.94
CA VAL A 35 3.42 -11.81 -1.78
C VAL A 35 4.93 -12.02 -1.71
N ARG A 36 5.47 -12.45 -0.55
CA ARG A 36 6.90 -12.79 -0.38
C ARG A 36 7.34 -13.90 -1.34
N GLY A 37 6.52 -14.94 -1.51
CA GLY A 37 6.79 -16.01 -2.47
C GLY A 37 6.79 -15.49 -3.91
N ASN A 38 5.83 -14.65 -4.27
CA ASN A 38 5.78 -14.04 -5.60
C ASN A 38 6.99 -13.14 -5.88
N ILE A 39 7.49 -12.40 -4.87
CA ILE A 39 8.72 -11.60 -5.00
C ILE A 39 9.91 -12.52 -5.29
N ALA A 40 10.01 -13.68 -4.63
CA ALA A 40 11.08 -14.65 -4.87
C ALA A 40 11.05 -15.20 -6.30
N ASP A 41 9.86 -15.50 -6.82
CA ASP A 41 9.71 -16.02 -8.18
C ASP A 41 10.04 -14.95 -9.25
N VAL A 42 9.68 -13.69 -9.00
CA VAL A 42 9.87 -12.60 -9.99
C VAL A 42 11.27 -11.99 -9.94
N TYR A 43 11.85 -11.83 -8.74
CA TYR A 43 13.12 -11.10 -8.52
C TYR A 43 14.24 -11.97 -7.94
N GLY A 44 13.97 -13.23 -7.62
CA GLY A 44 14.92 -14.14 -6.99
C GLY A 44 14.92 -14.07 -5.46
N ILE A 45 15.32 -15.19 -4.84
CA ILE A 45 15.36 -15.33 -3.37
C ILE A 45 16.34 -14.35 -2.73
N SER A 46 17.45 -14.00 -3.41
CA SER A 46 18.45 -13.06 -2.90
C SER A 46 17.88 -11.68 -2.61
N GLN A 47 16.88 -11.23 -3.37
CA GLN A 47 16.20 -9.96 -3.17
C GLN A 47 15.44 -9.93 -1.83
N LEU A 48 14.93 -11.07 -1.37
CA LEU A 48 14.21 -11.18 -0.09
C LEU A 48 15.07 -10.85 1.13
N ASN A 49 16.38 -11.07 1.05
CA ASN A 49 17.29 -10.79 2.16
C ASN A 49 17.42 -9.29 2.43
N SER A 50 17.16 -8.45 1.43
CA SER A 50 17.16 -7.00 1.56
C SER A 50 15.82 -6.42 2.03
N LEU A 51 14.77 -7.24 2.07
CA LEU A 51 13.40 -6.83 2.38
C LEU A 51 13.06 -7.12 3.83
N ARG A 52 12.48 -6.12 4.51
CA ARG A 52 11.92 -6.30 5.84
C ARG A 52 10.39 -6.23 5.75
N GLU A 53 9.74 -7.03 6.59
CA GLU A 53 8.30 -6.94 6.76
C GLU A 53 7.89 -5.57 7.30
N PHE A 54 6.87 -4.97 6.69
CA PHE A 54 6.26 -3.76 7.22
C PHE A 54 5.37 -4.12 8.40
N VAL A 55 5.70 -3.57 9.57
CA VAL A 55 4.89 -3.72 10.78
C VAL A 55 4.16 -2.40 10.99
N GLN A 56 2.83 -2.45 10.87
CA GLN A 56 2.00 -1.30 11.22
C GLN A 56 1.98 -1.15 12.74
N VAL A 57 2.38 0.03 13.21
CA VAL A 57 2.34 0.41 14.62
C VAL A 57 1.37 1.58 14.81
N ALA A 58 0.79 1.69 16.01
CA ALA A 58 -0.02 2.85 16.34
C ALA A 58 0.86 4.11 16.32
N PRO A 59 0.34 5.25 15.83
CA PRO A 59 1.08 6.51 15.85
C PRO A 59 1.35 6.94 17.30
N ASP A 60 2.54 7.46 17.57
CA ASP A 60 2.90 8.01 18.87
C ASP A 60 2.36 9.46 19.04
N GLY A 61 2.39 9.96 20.28
CA GLY A 61 1.85 11.28 20.61
C GLY A 61 2.57 12.44 19.90
N ASP A 62 3.86 12.28 19.62
CA ASP A 62 4.64 13.27 18.88
C ASP A 62 4.24 13.32 17.40
N THR A 63 4.07 12.16 16.76
CA THR A 63 3.55 12.04 15.39
C THR A 63 2.13 12.63 15.31
N LEU A 64 1.25 12.29 16.26
CA LEU A 64 -0.10 12.85 16.30
C LEU A 64 -0.10 14.38 16.40
N ARG A 65 0.78 14.95 17.24
CA ARG A 65 0.95 16.40 17.38
C ARG A 65 1.49 17.05 16.12
N GLU A 66 2.50 16.45 15.47
CA GLU A 66 3.07 16.95 14.21
C GLU A 66 2.00 17.00 13.10
N PHE A 67 1.16 15.98 13.01
CA PHE A 67 0.10 15.90 12.01
C PHE A 67 -1.21 16.56 12.44
N GLY A 68 -1.28 17.15 13.64
CA GLY A 68 -2.47 17.82 14.17
C GLY A 68 -3.69 16.90 14.26
N VAL A 69 -3.47 15.62 14.56
CA VAL A 69 -4.50 14.59 14.69
C VAL A 69 -4.72 14.32 16.17
N SER A 70 -5.95 14.42 16.65
CA SER A 70 -6.25 14.04 18.04
C SER A 70 -6.28 12.52 18.17
N SER A 71 -5.94 11.98 19.36
CA SER A 71 -5.99 10.54 19.60
C SER A 71 -7.38 9.94 19.40
N SER A 72 -8.44 10.73 19.62
CA SER A 72 -9.83 10.35 19.36
C SER A 72 -10.17 10.24 17.87
N ASP A 73 -9.43 10.92 17.00
CA ASP A 73 -9.65 10.89 15.54
C ASP A 73 -8.92 9.73 14.85
N VAL A 74 -8.03 9.04 15.56
CA VAL A 74 -7.28 7.89 15.04
C VAL A 74 -8.22 6.69 14.91
N LYS A 75 -8.95 6.64 13.79
CA LYS A 75 -9.77 5.49 13.43
C LYS A 75 -8.87 4.39 12.85
N SER A 76 -8.99 3.17 13.35
CA SER A 76 -8.24 1.99 12.88
C SER A 76 -8.68 1.47 11.50
N ALA A 77 -9.27 2.32 10.65
CA ALA A 77 -9.85 1.92 9.37
C ALA A 77 -8.78 1.55 8.31
N PHE A 78 -7.54 1.96 8.52
CA PHE A 78 -6.44 1.69 7.59
C PHE A 78 -5.62 0.51 8.06
N ARG A 79 -5.53 -0.51 7.20
CA ARG A 79 -4.63 -1.65 7.38
C ARG A 79 -3.60 -1.68 6.27
N LEU A 80 -2.35 -1.34 6.60
CA LEU A 80 -1.23 -1.41 5.66
C LEU A 80 -0.56 -2.77 5.80
N ARG A 81 -0.43 -3.49 4.68
CA ARG A 81 0.39 -4.70 4.58
C ARG A 81 1.36 -4.53 3.43
N SER A 82 2.67 -4.62 3.71
CA SER A 82 3.71 -4.54 2.69
C SER A 82 5.02 -5.18 3.18
N GLN A 83 5.96 -5.42 2.27
CA GLN A 83 7.37 -5.62 2.59
C GLN A 83 8.13 -4.47 1.95
N VAL A 84 8.92 -3.74 2.73
CA VAL A 84 9.56 -2.48 2.30
C VAL A 84 11.06 -2.60 2.50
N ARG A 85 11.84 -2.01 1.58
CA ARG A 85 13.28 -1.81 1.82
C ARG A 85 13.46 -0.77 2.91
N TRP A 86 14.39 -1.02 3.84
CA TRP A 86 14.63 -0.18 5.02
C TRP A 86 14.83 1.32 4.70
N PHE A 87 15.41 1.63 3.54
CA PHE A 87 15.64 3.00 3.08
C PHE A 87 14.37 3.77 2.68
N GLU A 88 13.29 3.09 2.27
CA GLU A 88 12.04 3.73 1.85
C GLU A 88 11.02 3.91 2.99
N LEU A 89 11.20 3.20 4.11
CA LEU A 89 10.34 3.29 5.29
C LEU A 89 10.27 4.70 5.89
N ARG A 90 11.36 5.47 5.81
CA ARG A 90 11.41 6.86 6.30
C ARG A 90 10.59 7.83 5.45
N MET A 91 10.31 7.47 4.19
CA MET A 91 9.54 8.29 3.25
C MET A 91 8.06 7.90 3.22
N ALA A 92 7.74 6.60 3.29
CA ALA A 92 6.36 6.11 3.27
C ALA A 92 5.50 6.63 4.45
N TRP A 93 6.10 6.81 5.63
CA TRP A 93 5.42 7.39 6.80
C TRP A 93 4.97 8.84 6.56
N LYS A 94 5.75 9.64 5.82
CA LYS A 94 5.37 11.02 5.50
C LYS A 94 4.16 11.08 4.54
N GLN A 95 4.03 10.11 3.64
CA GLN A 95 2.97 10.10 2.62
C GLN A 95 1.62 9.61 3.14
N VAL A 96 1.59 8.60 4.03
CA VAL A 96 0.33 8.09 4.60
C VAL A 96 -0.36 9.17 5.46
N ALA A 97 0.43 9.95 6.21
CA ALA A 97 -0.11 11.02 7.05
C ALA A 97 -0.70 12.20 6.24
N VAL A 98 -0.16 12.47 5.04
CA VAL A 98 -0.69 13.50 4.12
C VAL A 98 -2.03 13.06 3.50
N TYR A 99 -2.19 11.78 3.18
CA TYR A 99 -3.38 11.28 2.47
C TYR A 99 -4.66 11.27 3.33
N SER A 100 -4.54 11.11 4.66
CA SER A 100 -5.71 11.19 5.56
C SER A 100 -6.29 12.61 5.67
N ARG A 101 -5.48 13.66 5.46
CA ARG A 101 -5.95 15.06 5.49
C ARG A 101 -6.80 15.45 4.28
N ALA A 102 -6.62 14.77 3.14
CA ALA A 102 -7.37 15.07 1.92
C ALA A 102 -8.82 14.53 2.00
N ILE A 103 -9.03 13.38 2.65
CA ILE A 103 -10.35 12.73 2.71
C ILE A 103 -11.26 13.41 3.74
N CYS A 104 -10.73 13.87 4.88
CA CYS A 104 -11.53 14.54 5.91
C CYS A 104 -11.95 15.98 5.55
N ARG A 105 -11.26 16.64 4.60
CA ARG A 105 -11.67 17.97 4.11
C ARG A 105 -12.71 17.92 2.98
N GLY A 106 -12.89 16.78 2.33
CA GLY A 106 -13.84 16.62 1.22
C GLY A 106 -15.30 16.43 1.65
N THR A 107 -15.59 16.25 2.94
CA THR A 107 -16.95 15.87 3.42
C THR A 107 -17.63 16.94 4.27
N GLN A 108 -17.08 18.15 4.41
CA GLN A 108 -17.72 19.26 5.15
C GLN A 108 -18.25 20.40 4.26
N GLY A 109 -18.18 20.27 2.94
CA GLY A 109 -18.67 21.27 1.99
C GLY A 109 -19.92 20.82 1.26
N GLY A 110 -21.07 20.72 1.95
CA GLY A 110 -22.34 20.48 1.28
C GLY A 110 -23.42 19.95 2.21
N ILE A 111 -24.20 20.87 2.78
CA ILE A 111 -25.67 20.87 2.94
C ILE A 111 -25.96 22.11 3.81
N GLN A 112 -26.20 23.24 3.16
CA GLN A 112 -26.94 24.37 3.73
C GLN A 112 -28.39 24.15 3.28
N SER A 113 -29.28 23.79 4.20
CA SER A 113 -30.73 23.75 3.97
C SER A 113 -31.42 24.68 4.97
N SER A 114 -31.83 25.83 4.43
CA SER A 114 -33.05 26.61 4.65
C SER A 114 -33.80 26.50 5.97
N GLY A 115 -34.02 27.66 6.60
CA GLY A 115 -35.07 27.90 7.59
C GLY A 115 -35.53 29.35 7.47
N GLU A 116 -36.58 29.57 6.68
CA GLU A 116 -37.32 30.82 6.55
C GLU A 116 -37.97 31.21 7.89
N SER A 117 -37.90 32.50 8.18
CA SER A 117 -38.50 33.20 9.31
C SER A 117 -39.96 33.58 9.01
N GLU A 118 -40.89 33.18 9.88
CA GLU A 118 -42.23 33.75 10.00
C GLU A 118 -42.47 34.18 11.46
N SER A 119 -42.56 35.50 11.68
CA SER A 119 -43.42 36.19 12.66
C SER A 119 -43.29 37.69 12.44
#